data_AF-A0A3S2AJP3-F1
#
_entry.id   AF-A0A3S2AJP3-F1
#
_cell.length_a   1.000
_cell.length_b   1.000
_cell.length_c   1.000
_cell.angle_alpha   90.00
_cell.angle_beta   90.00
_cell.angle_gamma   90.00
#
_symmetry.space_group_name_H-M   'P 1'
#
loop_
_entity.id
_entity.type
_entity.pdbx_description
1 polymer ?
#
loop_
_entity_poly.entity_id
_entity_poly.type
_entity_poly.pdbx_seq_one_letter_code
_entity_poly.pdbx_strand_id
1 'polypeptide(L)'
;MSARLSTAIRIGEAAKAIFRKTQSFPSREFGEHADLSEREHVGVEPMLLALSMELALKAWFVFDHDDPRVVKSHNLMKLFDRLKPESQEKLDAEFKRSVVPYHPNGFYIGYSIRHILHQHQDAFTDWRYFHEAKKSMMFDQGAFEATLEMVLREFEKRYRIERVKPLWPS
;
A
#
# COMPACT_ATOMS: atom_id res chain seq x y z
N MET A 1 -12.18 -18.95 14.57
CA MET A 1 -11.49 -17.74 14.03
C MET A 1 -12.21 -16.53 14.61
N SER A 2 -11.51 -15.59 15.26
CA SER A 2 -12.16 -14.37 15.77
C SER A 2 -12.67 -13.54 14.58
N ALA A 3 -13.86 -12.95 14.69
CA ALA A 3 -14.44 -12.09 13.65
C ALA A 3 -13.48 -10.94 13.23
N ARG A 4 -12.62 -10.52 14.15
CA ARG A 4 -11.63 -9.44 13.98
C ARG A 4 -10.47 -9.85 13.08
N LEU A 5 -9.90 -11.04 13.32
CA LEU A 5 -8.88 -11.64 12.45
C LEU A 5 -9.44 -11.86 11.04
N SER A 6 -10.71 -12.29 10.93
CA SER A 6 -11.37 -12.40 9.63
C SER A 6 -11.49 -11.05 8.91
N THR A 7 -11.82 -9.97 9.62
CA THR A 7 -11.87 -8.61 9.04
C THR A 7 -10.51 -8.14 8.55
N ALA A 8 -9.45 -8.27 9.36
CA ALA A 8 -8.11 -7.87 8.95
C ALA A 8 -7.65 -8.63 7.69
N ILE A 9 -7.87 -9.94 7.64
CA ILE A 9 -7.56 -10.77 6.47
C ILE A 9 -8.35 -10.31 5.24
N ARG A 10 -9.67 -10.07 5.37
CA ARG A 10 -10.50 -9.60 4.24
C ARG A 10 -10.03 -8.25 3.68
N ILE A 11 -9.61 -7.33 4.55
CA ILE A 11 -9.04 -6.03 4.12
C ILE A 11 -7.71 -6.26 3.40
N GLY A 12 -6.83 -7.11 3.94
CA GLY A 12 -5.54 -7.45 3.32
C GLY A 12 -5.70 -8.10 1.93
N GLU A 13 -6.63 -9.05 1.79
CA GLU A 13 -6.94 -9.68 0.49
C GLU A 13 -7.52 -8.66 -0.52
N ALA A 14 -8.35 -7.73 -0.06
CA ALA A 14 -8.84 -6.64 -0.91
C ALA A 14 -7.69 -5.72 -1.39
N ALA A 15 -6.79 -5.35 -0.48
CA ALA A 15 -5.59 -4.57 -0.83
C ALA A 15 -4.75 -5.29 -1.90
N LYS A 16 -4.50 -6.58 -1.71
CA LYS A 16 -3.75 -7.43 -2.65
C LYS A 16 -4.44 -7.56 -4.01
N ALA A 17 -5.77 -7.71 -4.03
CA ALA A 17 -6.53 -7.78 -5.27
C ALA A 17 -6.42 -6.48 -6.08
N ILE A 18 -6.50 -5.33 -5.41
CA ILE A 18 -6.30 -4.01 -6.06
C ILE A 18 -4.87 -3.89 -6.60
N PHE A 19 -3.86 -4.26 -5.80
CA PHE A 19 -2.45 -4.20 -6.23
C PHE A 19 -2.17 -5.10 -7.45
N ARG A 20 -2.70 -6.32 -7.47
CA ARG A 20 -2.58 -7.18 -8.66
C ARG A 20 -3.27 -6.58 -9.89
N LYS A 21 -4.36 -5.85 -9.67
CA LYS A 21 -5.06 -5.17 -10.77
C LYS A 21 -4.21 -4.04 -11.33
N THR A 22 -3.49 -3.28 -10.49
CA THR A 22 -2.59 -2.23 -10.98
C THR A 22 -1.44 -2.80 -11.80
N GLN A 23 -0.88 -3.94 -11.40
CA GLN A 23 0.16 -4.65 -12.16
C GLN A 23 -0.32 -5.20 -13.53
N SER A 24 -1.63 -5.24 -13.76
CA SER A 24 -2.21 -5.69 -15.05
C SER A 24 -2.40 -4.57 -16.06
N PHE A 25 -2.18 -3.31 -15.66
CA PHE A 25 -2.21 -2.20 -16.62
C PHE A 25 -1.02 -2.33 -17.58
N PRO A 26 -1.22 -2.01 -18.87
CA PRO A 26 -0.14 -2.08 -19.85
C PRO A 26 1.02 -1.16 -19.42
N SER A 27 2.23 -1.71 -19.42
CA SER A 27 3.46 -1.03 -19.01
C SER A 27 3.62 0.29 -19.77
N ARG A 28 3.70 1.41 -19.04
CA ARG A 28 4.13 2.67 -19.64
C ARG A 28 5.65 2.75 -19.63
N GLU A 29 6.23 2.86 -20.81
CA GLU A 29 7.52 3.52 -20.99
C GLU A 29 7.34 5.00 -20.59
N PHE A 30 7.63 5.34 -19.33
CA PHE A 30 7.60 6.73 -18.86
C PHE A 30 8.86 7.46 -19.35
N GLY A 31 8.85 7.88 -20.61
CA GLY A 31 9.80 8.85 -21.18
C GLY A 31 9.18 10.25 -21.29
N GLU A 32 9.99 11.30 -21.12
CA GLU A 32 9.63 12.73 -21.00
C GLU A 32 8.80 13.34 -22.16
N HIS A 33 8.40 12.56 -23.17
CA HIS A 33 7.74 13.04 -24.38
C HIS A 33 6.53 12.20 -24.84
N ALA A 34 5.84 11.49 -23.95
CA ALA A 34 4.61 10.77 -24.33
C ALA A 34 3.37 11.70 -24.30
N ASP A 35 2.79 11.87 -25.48
CA ASP A 35 1.57 12.64 -25.78
C ASP A 35 0.46 12.34 -24.75
N LEU A 36 -0.20 13.40 -24.26
CA LEU A 36 -1.22 13.30 -23.23
C LEU A 36 -2.49 12.58 -23.74
N SER A 37 -2.65 12.49 -25.06
CA SER A 37 -3.82 11.92 -25.74
C SER A 37 -3.91 10.39 -25.68
N GLU A 38 -2.77 9.68 -25.61
CA GLU A 38 -2.71 8.20 -25.52
C GLU A 38 -2.86 7.67 -24.09
N ARG A 39 -3.16 8.55 -23.13
CA ARG A 39 -3.19 8.18 -21.73
C ARG A 39 -4.56 7.67 -21.28
N GLU A 40 -4.99 6.49 -21.73
CA GLU A 40 -6.28 5.88 -21.33
C GLU A 40 -6.45 5.67 -19.80
N HIS A 41 -5.38 5.81 -19.00
CA HIS A 41 -5.38 5.60 -17.55
C HIS A 41 -4.80 6.76 -16.72
N VAL A 42 -4.84 8.03 -17.18
CA VAL A 42 -4.25 9.16 -16.41
C VAL A 42 -4.72 9.17 -14.96
N GLY A 43 -3.78 8.93 -14.03
CA GLY A 43 -4.00 9.06 -12.59
C GLY A 43 -4.73 7.91 -11.90
N VAL A 44 -5.45 7.04 -12.63
CA VAL A 44 -6.23 5.94 -12.03
C VAL A 44 -5.33 4.92 -11.33
N GLU A 45 -4.22 4.56 -11.95
CA GLU A 45 -3.25 3.61 -11.41
C GLU A 45 -2.58 4.11 -10.11
N PRO A 46 -2.01 5.33 -10.04
CA PRO A 46 -1.54 5.92 -8.78
C PRO A 46 -2.59 5.97 -7.68
N MET A 47 -3.85 6.28 -8.02
CA MET A 47 -4.96 6.27 -7.06
C MET A 47 -5.22 4.86 -6.52
N LEU A 48 -5.25 3.85 -7.38
CA LEU A 48 -5.48 2.46 -6.98
C LEU A 48 -4.31 1.91 -6.15
N LEU A 49 -3.08 2.29 -6.46
CA LEU A 49 -1.91 1.97 -5.64
C LEU A 49 -2.04 2.59 -4.24
N ALA A 50 -2.36 3.89 -4.15
CA ALA A 50 -2.58 4.56 -2.88
C ALA A 50 -3.73 3.91 -2.07
N LEU A 51 -4.82 3.52 -2.74
CA LEU A 51 -5.92 2.78 -2.13
C LEU A 51 -5.50 1.41 -1.61
N SER A 52 -4.71 0.67 -2.37
CA SER A 52 -4.18 -0.61 -1.93
C SER A 52 -3.30 -0.45 -0.68
N MET A 53 -2.42 0.55 -0.66
CA MET A 53 -1.60 0.87 0.52
C MET A 53 -2.45 1.28 1.73
N GLU A 54 -3.47 2.12 1.52
CA GLU A 54 -4.42 2.50 2.58
C GLU A 54 -5.07 1.26 3.21
N LEU A 55 -5.58 0.35 2.38
CA LEU A 55 -6.21 -0.88 2.86
C LEU A 55 -5.19 -1.79 3.57
N ALA A 56 -3.98 -1.91 3.04
CA ALA A 56 -2.91 -2.69 3.68
C ALA A 56 -2.60 -2.16 5.09
N LEU A 57 -2.39 -0.85 5.24
CA LEU A 57 -2.14 -0.23 6.56
C LEU A 57 -3.34 -0.37 7.50
N LYS A 58 -4.57 -0.31 6.98
CA LYS A 58 -5.79 -0.58 7.78
C LYS A 58 -5.89 -2.03 8.23
N ALA A 59 -5.47 -2.99 7.40
CA ALA A 59 -5.41 -4.40 7.78
C ALA A 59 -4.41 -4.61 8.93
N TRP A 60 -3.23 -3.98 8.83
CA TRP A 60 -2.24 -3.94 9.91
C TRP A 60 -2.80 -3.33 11.19
N PHE A 61 -3.50 -2.20 11.10
CA PHE A 61 -4.12 -1.55 12.26
C PHE A 61 -5.13 -2.46 12.98
N VAL A 62 -6.06 -3.06 12.22
CA VAL A 62 -7.07 -3.98 12.79
C VAL A 62 -6.40 -5.18 13.43
N PHE A 63 -5.32 -5.70 12.84
CA PHE A 63 -4.56 -6.82 13.40
C PHE A 63 -3.82 -6.42 14.69
N ASP A 64 -3.18 -5.25 14.71
CA ASP A 64 -2.37 -4.79 15.84
C ASP A 64 -3.20 -4.50 17.09
N HIS A 65 -4.33 -3.82 16.91
CA HIS A 65 -5.15 -3.32 18.02
C HIS A 65 -6.30 -4.26 18.40
N ASP A 66 -6.51 -5.33 17.63
CA ASP A 66 -7.67 -6.22 17.75
C ASP A 66 -9.00 -5.44 17.85
N ASP A 67 -9.08 -4.30 17.16
CA ASP A 67 -10.25 -3.42 17.11
C ASP A 67 -10.89 -3.52 15.72
N PRO A 68 -12.16 -3.96 15.61
CA PRO A 68 -12.86 -3.99 14.33
C PRO A 68 -13.17 -2.58 13.77
N ARG A 69 -12.99 -1.51 14.55
CA ARG A 69 -13.17 -0.14 14.07
C ARG A 69 -12.01 0.28 13.20
N VAL A 70 -12.20 0.12 11.89
CA VAL A 70 -11.27 0.62 10.88
C VAL A 70 -11.11 2.14 11.03
N VAL A 71 -9.87 2.60 11.10
CA VAL A 71 -9.53 4.02 11.19
C VAL A 71 -10.13 4.78 10.00
N LYS A 72 -10.89 5.83 10.30
CA LYS A 72 -11.43 6.78 9.30
C LYS A 72 -10.39 7.83 8.92
N SER A 73 -9.25 7.39 8.39
CA SER A 73 -8.22 8.25 7.80
C SER A 73 -7.86 7.71 6.42
N HIS A 74 -7.55 8.62 5.52
CA HIS A 74 -7.06 8.35 4.17
C HIS A 74 -5.60 8.80 3.99
N ASN A 75 -5.08 9.57 4.94
CA ASN A 75 -3.68 9.98 4.94
C ASN A 75 -2.80 8.79 5.36
N LEU A 76 -1.97 8.32 4.43
CA LEU A 76 -1.14 7.13 4.60
C LEU A 76 -0.15 7.25 5.75
N MET A 77 0.46 8.43 5.92
CA MET A 77 1.37 8.71 7.02
C MET A 77 0.66 8.58 8.38
N LYS A 78 -0.52 9.19 8.52
CA LYS A 78 -1.34 9.09 9.74
C LYS A 78 -1.80 7.66 10.03
N LEU A 79 -2.02 6.84 9.00
CA LEU A 79 -2.37 5.43 9.18
C LEU A 79 -1.18 4.64 9.72
N PHE A 80 0.02 4.87 9.17
CA PHE A 80 1.24 4.25 9.64
C PHE A 80 1.60 4.65 11.08
N ASP A 81 1.46 5.93 11.41
CA ASP A 81 1.72 6.44 12.77
C ASP A 81 0.80 5.85 13.84
N ARG A 82 -0.37 5.34 13.44
CA ARG A 82 -1.35 4.69 14.33
C ARG A 82 -1.09 3.20 14.53
N LEU A 83 -0.18 2.59 13.77
CA LEU A 83 0.25 1.21 14.02
C LEU A 83 0.99 1.13 15.36
N LYS A 84 1.06 -0.06 15.96
CA LYS A 84 1.89 -0.23 17.15
C LYS A 84 3.36 0.06 16.83
N PRO A 85 4.15 0.61 17.77
CA PRO A 85 5.57 0.89 17.54
C PRO A 85 6.34 -0.31 16.99
N GLU A 86 6.06 -1.51 17.51
CA GLU A 86 6.62 -2.79 17.05
C GLU A 86 6.39 -3.04 15.55
N SER A 87 5.17 -2.78 15.07
CA SER A 87 4.82 -2.93 13.65
C SER A 87 5.48 -1.86 12.78
N GLN A 88 5.59 -0.63 13.28
CA GLN A 88 6.27 0.45 12.57
C GLN A 88 7.76 0.14 12.40
N GLU A 89 8.43 -0.27 13.49
CA GLU A 89 9.84 -0.67 13.48
C GLU A 89 10.07 -1.86 12.56
N LYS A 90 9.20 -2.87 12.61
CA LYS A 90 9.27 -4.03 11.74
C LYS A 90 9.18 -3.65 10.26
N LEU A 91 8.18 -2.86 9.90
CA LEU A 91 7.99 -2.41 8.52
C LEU A 91 9.13 -1.51 8.04
N ASP A 92 9.68 -0.66 8.91
CA ASP A 92 10.81 0.19 8.55
C ASP A 92 12.11 -0.60 8.39
N ALA A 93 12.36 -1.57 9.26
CA ALA A 93 13.51 -2.47 9.13
C ALA A 93 13.44 -3.27 7.84
N GLU A 94 12.25 -3.78 7.50
CA GLU A 94 12.05 -4.51 6.25
C GLU A 94 12.15 -3.61 5.03
N PHE A 95 11.63 -2.40 5.08
CA PHE A 95 11.81 -1.40 4.03
C PHE A 95 13.29 -1.15 3.74
N LYS A 96 14.09 -0.92 4.79
CA LYS A 96 15.55 -0.72 4.66
C LYS A 96 16.26 -1.96 4.09
N ARG A 97 15.77 -3.15 4.41
CA ARG A 97 16.35 -4.42 3.94
C ARG A 97 16.00 -4.73 2.49
N SER A 98 14.74 -4.55 2.08
CA SER A 98 14.23 -5.09 0.82
C SER A 98 13.94 -4.04 -0.25
N VAL A 99 13.66 -2.78 0.13
CA VAL A 99 13.27 -1.74 -0.83
C VAL A 99 14.45 -0.81 -1.13
N VAL A 100 15.12 -0.30 -0.08
CA VAL A 100 16.21 0.68 -0.22
C VAL A 100 17.35 0.23 -1.16
N PRO A 101 17.79 -1.05 -1.18
CA PRO A 101 18.87 -1.48 -2.08
C PRO A 101 18.54 -1.32 -3.58
N TYR A 102 17.25 -1.38 -3.94
CA TYR A 102 16.79 -1.32 -5.33
C TYR A 102 16.16 0.03 -5.69
N HIS A 103 15.66 0.75 -4.69
CA HIS A 103 15.06 2.07 -4.82
C HIS A 103 15.72 3.07 -3.85
N PRO A 104 17.03 3.35 -3.98
CA PRO A 104 17.70 4.28 -3.09
C PRO A 104 17.23 5.72 -3.38
N ASN A 105 17.05 6.51 -2.32
CA ASN A 105 16.78 7.93 -2.46
C ASN A 105 17.85 8.74 -1.73
N GLY A 106 18.75 9.36 -2.51
CA GLY A 106 19.87 10.15 -2.01
C GLY A 106 19.48 11.52 -1.44
N PHE A 107 18.23 11.96 -1.61
CA PHE A 107 17.75 13.25 -1.09
C PHE A 107 17.39 13.21 0.39
N TYR A 108 17.27 12.03 0.99
CA TYR A 108 16.86 11.86 2.39
C TYR A 108 17.96 11.23 3.24
N ILE A 109 18.38 11.92 4.30
CA ILE A 109 19.20 11.35 5.37
C ILE A 109 18.29 10.44 6.21
N GLY A 110 18.59 9.15 6.26
CA GLY A 110 17.76 8.18 6.99
C GLY A 110 16.47 7.79 6.26
N TYR A 111 16.56 7.60 4.94
CA TYR A 111 15.46 7.14 4.10
C TYR A 111 14.74 5.91 4.70
N SER A 112 13.41 6.00 4.74
CA SER A 112 12.52 5.16 5.55
C SER A 112 11.15 5.07 4.90
N ILE A 113 10.34 4.10 5.30
CA ILE A 113 8.99 3.89 4.74
C ILE A 113 8.13 5.15 4.84
N ARG A 114 8.34 5.95 5.89
CA ARG A 114 7.63 7.22 6.14
C ARG A 114 7.79 8.22 4.98
N HIS A 115 8.94 8.23 4.30
CA HIS A 115 9.18 9.14 3.19
C HIS A 115 8.28 8.80 1.99
N ILE A 116 8.16 7.51 1.67
CA ILE A 116 7.24 7.02 0.65
C ILE A 116 5.80 7.36 1.01
N LEU A 117 5.38 7.05 2.24
CA LEU A 117 4.00 7.34 2.66
C LEU A 117 3.68 8.84 2.70
N HIS A 118 4.65 9.67 3.06
CA HIS A 118 4.52 11.13 3.07
C HIS A 118 4.36 11.70 1.66
N GLN A 119 5.13 11.20 0.68
CA GLN A 119 5.04 11.62 -0.72
C GLN A 119 3.64 11.39 -1.29
N HIS A 120 2.92 10.37 -0.79
CA HIS A 120 1.60 9.98 -1.29
C HIS A 120 0.48 10.19 -0.28
N GLN A 121 0.70 11.04 0.74
CA GLN A 121 -0.26 11.20 1.83
C GLN A 121 -1.60 11.83 1.39
N ASP A 122 -1.59 12.61 0.31
CA ASP A 122 -2.75 13.32 -0.24
C ASP A 122 -3.16 12.78 -1.62
N ALA A 123 -2.69 11.58 -2.00
CA ALA A 123 -2.88 11.00 -3.33
C ALA A 123 -4.34 10.99 -3.82
N PHE A 124 -5.30 10.77 -2.92
CA PHE A 124 -6.73 10.83 -3.25
C PHE A 124 -7.23 12.24 -3.57
N THR A 125 -6.76 13.24 -2.83
CA THR A 125 -7.10 14.65 -3.05
C THR A 125 -6.47 15.12 -4.35
N ASP A 126 -5.18 14.81 -4.53
CA ASP A 126 -4.43 15.15 -5.73
C ASP A 126 -5.05 14.53 -6.99
N TRP A 127 -5.50 13.27 -6.89
CA TRP A 127 -6.21 12.62 -7.99
C TRP A 127 -7.56 13.27 -8.28
N ARG A 128 -8.35 13.55 -7.24
CA ARG A 128 -9.68 14.16 -7.39
C ARG A 128 -9.62 15.52 -8.09
N TYR A 129 -8.60 16.33 -7.77
CA TYR A 129 -8.39 17.65 -8.35
C TYR A 129 -7.29 17.65 -9.41
N PHE A 130 -6.97 16.50 -9.99
CA PHE A 130 -5.91 16.37 -10.99
C PHE A 130 -6.12 17.31 -12.18
N HIS A 131 -7.38 17.54 -12.56
CA HIS A 131 -7.77 18.47 -13.63
C HIS A 131 -7.52 19.96 -13.31
N GLU A 132 -7.38 20.31 -12.04
CA GLU A 132 -7.08 21.68 -11.57
C GLU A 132 -5.59 21.89 -11.31
N ALA A 133 -4.84 20.79 -11.09
CA ALA A 133 -3.44 20.84 -10.73
C ALA A 133 -2.56 21.21 -11.93
N LYS A 134 -1.89 22.37 -11.86
CA LYS A 134 -0.77 22.73 -12.78
C LYS A 134 0.50 21.88 -12.57
N LYS A 135 0.47 20.91 -11.64
CA LYS A 135 1.61 20.08 -11.27
C LYS A 135 1.50 18.72 -11.94
N SER A 136 2.61 18.29 -12.55
CA SER A 136 2.82 16.87 -12.84
C SER A 136 2.82 16.10 -11.52
N MET A 137 2.02 15.04 -11.40
CA MET A 137 2.14 14.10 -10.29
C MET A 137 3.49 13.38 -10.44
N MET A 138 4.51 13.85 -9.72
CA MET A 138 5.76 13.10 -9.57
C MET A 138 5.48 11.91 -8.64
N PHE A 139 5.11 10.79 -9.23
CA PHE A 139 4.83 9.54 -8.54
C PHE A 139 5.99 8.58 -8.77
N ASP A 140 6.79 8.31 -7.73
CA ASP A 140 7.82 7.27 -7.78
C ASP A 140 7.14 5.90 -7.67
N GLN A 141 6.62 5.44 -8.81
CA GLN A 141 5.82 4.23 -8.89
C GLN A 141 6.59 3.00 -8.41
N GLY A 142 7.84 2.85 -8.87
CA GLY A 142 8.65 1.68 -8.52
C GLY A 142 8.88 1.55 -7.03
N ALA A 143 9.30 2.64 -6.37
CA ALA A 143 9.53 2.60 -4.92
C ALA A 143 8.22 2.38 -4.13
N PHE A 144 7.11 2.98 -4.58
CA PHE A 144 5.81 2.81 -3.94
C PHE A 144 5.28 1.38 -4.06
N GLU A 145 5.34 0.80 -5.26
CA GLU A 145 4.91 -0.58 -5.52
C GLU A 145 5.74 -1.59 -4.74
N ALA A 146 7.07 -1.45 -4.74
CA ALA A 146 7.96 -2.30 -3.96
C ALA A 146 7.66 -2.22 -2.46
N THR A 147 7.33 -1.01 -1.97
CA THR A 147 6.92 -0.80 -0.58
C THR A 147 5.58 -1.47 -0.28
N LEU A 148 4.59 -1.31 -1.15
CA LEU A 148 3.27 -1.92 -1.02
C LEU A 148 3.37 -3.45 -1.01
N GLU A 149 4.13 -4.02 -1.94
CA GLU A 149 4.37 -5.45 -2.00
C GLU A 149 5.03 -5.96 -0.71
N MET A 150 6.03 -5.24 -0.20
CA MET A 150 6.67 -5.57 1.08
C MET A 150 5.67 -5.55 2.24
N VAL A 151 4.85 -4.50 2.37
CA VAL A 151 3.85 -4.36 3.45
C VAL A 151 2.83 -5.51 3.41
N LEU A 152 2.36 -5.89 2.22
CA LEU A 152 1.44 -7.01 2.03
C LEU A 152 2.10 -8.36 2.38
N ARG A 153 3.33 -8.60 1.92
CA ARG A 153 4.09 -9.81 2.24
C ARG A 153 4.34 -9.93 3.75
N GLU A 154 4.69 -8.85 4.42
CA GLU A 154 4.88 -8.84 5.88
C GLU A 154 3.56 -9.05 6.64
N PHE A 155 2.44 -8.58 6.10
CA PHE A 155 1.12 -8.85 6.68
C PHE A 155 0.76 -10.33 6.63
N GLU A 156 0.97 -10.97 5.48
CA GLU A 156 0.67 -12.39 5.26
C GLU A 156 1.44 -13.31 6.21
N LYS A 157 2.66 -12.93 6.61
CA LYS A 157 3.45 -13.68 7.59
C LYS A 157 2.80 -13.73 8.98
N ARG A 158 1.81 -12.87 9.27
CA ARG A 158 1.18 -12.75 10.60
C ARG A 158 0.04 -13.74 10.83
N TYR A 159 -0.42 -14.44 9.79
CA TYR A 159 -1.51 -15.41 9.93
C TYR A 159 -1.28 -16.65 9.06
N ARG A 160 -1.93 -17.76 9.44
CA ARG A 160 -1.96 -18.99 8.66
C ARG A 160 -3.42 -19.39 8.42
N ILE A 161 -3.73 -19.75 7.18
CA ILE A 161 -5.02 -20.32 6.82
C ILE A 161 -4.85 -21.84 6.78
N GLU A 162 -5.56 -22.55 7.66
CA GLU A 162 -5.58 -24.01 7.69
C GLU A 162 -6.93 -24.52 7.18
N ARG A 163 -6.89 -25.44 6.20
CA ARG A 163 -8.10 -26.14 5.75
C ARG A 163 -8.40 -27.26 6.73
N VAL A 164 -9.43 -27.09 7.55
CA VAL A 164 -9.96 -28.18 8.37
C VAL A 164 -10.73 -29.13 7.47
N LYS A 165 -10.21 -30.35 7.26
CA LYS A 165 -11.02 -31.42 6.68
C LYS A 165 -11.98 -31.91 7.75
N PRO A 166 -13.30 -32.03 7.48
CA PRO A 166 -14.22 -32.66 8.41
C PRO A 166 -13.73 -34.10 8.64
N LEU A 167 -13.67 -34.50 9.91
CA LEU A 167 -13.07 -35.77 10.28
C LEU A 167 -13.82 -36.96 9.70
N TRP A 168 -15.13 -36.87 9.43
CA TRP A 168 -15.95 -37.96 8.88
C TRP A 168 -16.74 -37.54 7.64
N PRO A 169 -16.83 -38.41 6.60
CA PRO A 169 -17.84 -38.28 5.56
C PRO A 169 -19.21 -38.69 6.12
N SER A 170 -20.21 -37.81 6.00
CA SER A 170 -21.63 -38.15 6.20
C SER A 170 -22.13 -39.08 5.10
#